data_AF-A0A8C5I1T1-F1
#
_entry.id   AF-A0A8C5I1T1-F1
#
_cell.length_a   1.000
_cell.length_b   1.000
_cell.length_c   1.000
_cell.angle_alpha   90.00
_cell.angle_beta   90.00
_cell.angle_gamma   90.00
#
_symmetry.space_group_name_H-M   'P 1'
#
loop_
_entity.id
_entity.type
_entity.pdbx_description
1 polymer ?
#
loop_
_entity_poly.entity_id
_entity_poly.type
_entity_poly.pdbx_seq_one_letter_code
_entity_poly.pdbx_strand_id
1 'polypeptide(L)'
;NVCVFIQAVKQIEDSEPNLSPLALVRSLRRSAGLDDEMTIYFLGASYNLSDAVVLINASSISFFHKAIHHMVTDAGEERGVVLTPDGTTVALAPLLLGIESGLKARAEGTPAVGLFPLTLGRILGLSFFRLQNVQPCHRLGPNGCWDNMEHPKVFRLARAATLATDALINGGMDGVILGSRLSNLSASEQPPALSEILKGYYVFSQHEGRSLNVLRHPVSPKRRELSRQFQLRSCLSLTPFVTVCLCANTNLTFIFFSCLCTDCPQVISRCQWGAQPFRGTPIPLSLPLPFLYIHHTENPSEPCLTFEKCASDMRAIQRYHQDERGWSDIGYSFVIGSEGHIFEGRGWEIQGRHTKGHNSIGYGVSVIGNYNSTLPSVEAMDLIRHRFYQCAVDGGGLMANFTLHGHRQVVATDCPGDAFFEEIKTWEHFRD
;
A
#
# COMPACT_ATOMS: atom_id res chain seq x y z
N ASN A 1 -7.16 11.04 -6.06
CA ASN A 1 -6.21 11.27 -4.95
C ASN A 1 -7.01 11.48 -3.66
N VAL A 2 -6.62 10.85 -2.55
CA VAL A 2 -7.33 10.92 -1.26
C VAL A 2 -7.37 12.34 -0.68
N CYS A 3 -6.34 13.16 -0.90
CA CYS A 3 -6.29 14.53 -0.41
C CYS A 3 -7.39 15.40 -1.03
N VAL A 4 -7.67 15.21 -2.33
CA VAL A 4 -8.78 15.90 -3.02
C VAL A 4 -10.13 15.48 -2.44
N PHE A 5 -10.30 14.19 -2.15
CA PHE A 5 -11.51 13.69 -1.49
C PHE A 5 -11.68 14.29 -0.10
N ILE A 6 -10.61 14.31 0.72
CA ILE A 6 -10.61 14.92 2.06
C ILE A 6 -10.96 16.41 1.98
N GLN A 7 -10.41 17.14 1.02
CA GLN A 7 -10.70 18.56 0.83
C GLN A 7 -12.18 18.79 0.45
N ALA A 8 -12.75 17.95 -0.41
CA ALA A 8 -14.17 18.02 -0.77
C ALA A 8 -15.08 17.71 0.43
N VAL A 9 -14.72 16.73 1.27
CA VAL A 9 -15.42 16.43 2.54
C VAL A 9 -15.36 17.64 3.46
N LYS A 10 -14.17 18.24 3.62
CA LYS A 10 -13.96 19.41 4.47
C LYS A 10 -14.82 20.61 4.02
N GLN A 11 -14.96 20.82 2.71
CA GLN A 11 -15.83 21.89 2.18
C GLN A 11 -17.29 21.72 2.61
N ILE A 12 -17.81 20.49 2.72
CA ILE A 12 -19.16 20.25 3.24
C ILE A 12 -19.21 20.58 4.74
N GLU A 13 -18.24 20.09 5.51
CA GLU A 13 -18.17 20.32 6.96
C GLU A 13 -18.05 21.82 7.30
N ASP A 14 -17.26 22.58 6.54
CA ASP A 14 -17.11 24.03 6.71
C ASP A 14 -18.42 24.78 6.34
N SER A 15 -19.21 24.26 5.39
CA SER A 15 -20.51 24.84 5.01
C SER A 15 -21.65 24.50 5.97
N GLU A 16 -21.54 23.39 6.69
CA GLU A 16 -22.56 22.88 7.63
C GLU A 16 -21.91 22.54 8.99
N PRO A 17 -21.51 23.53 9.81
CA PRO A 17 -20.69 23.29 11.01
C PRO A 17 -21.36 22.43 12.10
N ASN A 18 -22.69 22.34 12.08
CA ASN A 18 -23.46 21.52 13.03
C ASN A 18 -23.69 20.08 12.54
N LEU A 19 -23.20 19.74 11.34
CA LEU A 19 -23.37 18.42 10.76
C LEU A 19 -22.53 17.40 11.53
N SER A 20 -23.18 16.38 12.09
CA SER A 20 -22.45 15.30 12.74
C SER A 20 -21.68 14.45 11.72
N PRO A 21 -20.50 13.90 12.07
CA PRO A 21 -19.75 13.02 11.19
C PRO A 21 -20.58 11.80 10.73
N LEU A 22 -21.46 11.29 11.59
CA LEU A 22 -22.35 10.17 11.26
C LEU A 22 -23.35 10.56 10.15
N ALA A 23 -23.99 11.73 10.28
CA ALA A 23 -24.93 12.22 9.28
C ALA A 23 -24.24 12.50 7.94
N LEU A 24 -23.01 13.03 7.96
CA LEU A 24 -22.23 13.25 6.74
C LEU A 24 -21.90 11.93 6.04
N VAL A 25 -21.34 10.93 6.74
CA VAL A 25 -20.99 9.64 6.14
C VAL A 25 -22.25 8.95 5.57
N ARG A 26 -23.38 9.02 6.28
CA ARG A 26 -24.66 8.49 5.80
C ARG A 26 -25.15 9.20 4.53
N SER A 27 -24.97 10.51 4.43
CA SER A 27 -25.30 11.29 3.22
C SER A 27 -24.39 10.93 2.04
N LEU A 28 -23.10 10.69 2.30
CA LEU A 28 -22.15 10.20 1.30
C LEU A 28 -22.51 8.79 0.81
N ARG A 29 -22.88 7.88 1.73
CA ARG A 29 -23.39 6.54 1.40
C ARG A 29 -24.61 6.61 0.48
N ARG A 30 -25.58 7.47 0.81
CA ARG A 30 -26.78 7.72 0.00
C ARG A 30 -26.42 8.19 -1.41
N SER A 31 -25.55 9.18 -1.50
CA SER A 31 -25.11 9.77 -2.78
C SER A 31 -24.38 8.75 -3.66
N ALA A 32 -23.67 7.81 -3.03
CA ALA A 32 -22.97 6.72 -3.70
C ALA A 32 -23.87 5.54 -4.09
N GLY A 33 -25.14 5.50 -3.66
CA GLY A 33 -26.06 4.41 -3.98
C GLY A 33 -25.70 3.08 -3.28
N LEU A 34 -25.15 3.14 -2.07
CA LEU A 34 -24.65 1.97 -1.33
C LEU A 34 -25.70 1.32 -0.40
N ASP A 35 -26.98 1.57 -0.62
CA ASP A 35 -28.10 1.03 0.18
C ASP A 35 -28.56 -0.35 -0.32
N ASP A 36 -27.65 -1.33 -0.32
CA ASP A 36 -28.04 -2.73 -0.54
C ASP A 36 -28.62 -3.39 0.72
N GLU A 37 -29.23 -4.57 0.57
CA GLU A 37 -29.90 -5.28 1.69
C GLU A 37 -29.00 -5.50 2.91
N MET A 38 -27.72 -5.84 2.70
CA MET A 38 -26.77 -6.06 3.81
C MET A 38 -26.44 -4.73 4.49
N THR A 39 -26.21 -3.68 3.70
CA THR A 39 -25.94 -2.35 4.24
C THR A 39 -27.12 -1.80 5.03
N ILE A 40 -28.35 -1.95 4.50
CA ILE A 40 -29.58 -1.56 5.21
C ILE A 40 -29.76 -2.38 6.49
N TYR A 41 -29.49 -3.69 6.45
CA TYR A 41 -29.60 -4.56 7.62
C TYR A 41 -28.74 -4.08 8.80
N PHE A 42 -27.47 -3.72 8.56
CA PHE A 42 -26.57 -3.29 9.63
C PHE A 42 -26.69 -1.80 9.97
N LEU A 43 -26.81 -0.92 8.97
CA LEU A 43 -26.72 0.53 9.15
C LEU A 43 -28.08 1.23 9.15
N GLY A 44 -29.11 0.58 8.62
CA GLY A 44 -30.41 1.19 8.34
C GLY A 44 -30.44 1.90 6.98
N ALA A 45 -31.64 2.14 6.47
CA ALA A 45 -31.85 2.89 5.23
C ALA A 45 -31.32 4.33 5.37
N SER A 46 -30.52 4.79 4.40
CA SER A 46 -29.93 6.13 4.42
C SER A 46 -30.97 7.24 4.24
N TYR A 47 -32.15 6.90 3.73
CA TYR A 47 -33.23 7.82 3.40
C TYR A 47 -34.32 7.92 4.47
N ASN A 48 -34.26 7.12 5.55
CA ASN A 48 -35.43 6.87 6.40
C ASN A 48 -35.30 7.42 7.84
N LEU A 49 -34.60 8.52 8.05
CA LEU A 49 -34.41 9.14 9.37
C LEU A 49 -34.58 10.66 9.32
N SER A 50 -35.00 11.22 10.46
CA SER A 50 -35.13 12.66 10.76
C SER A 50 -33.80 13.44 10.74
N ASP A 51 -32.71 12.80 10.33
CA ASP A 51 -31.42 13.44 10.16
C ASP A 51 -31.53 14.40 8.98
N ALA A 52 -31.26 15.69 9.24
CA ALA A 52 -31.29 16.75 8.24
C ALA A 52 -30.62 16.26 6.95
N VAL A 53 -31.41 16.12 5.89
CA VAL A 53 -30.90 15.77 4.57
C VAL A 53 -29.93 16.88 4.18
N VAL A 54 -28.64 16.59 4.22
CA VAL A 54 -27.62 17.51 3.71
C VAL A 54 -27.90 17.70 2.24
N LEU A 55 -28.32 18.90 1.86
CA LEU A 55 -28.46 19.33 0.47
C LEU A 55 -27.05 19.50 -0.10
N ILE A 56 -26.39 18.39 -0.37
CA ILE A 56 -25.18 18.38 -1.18
C ILE A 56 -25.59 18.92 -2.55
N ASN A 57 -24.96 20.01 -3.00
CA ASN A 57 -25.26 20.58 -4.32
C ASN A 57 -25.08 19.52 -5.43
N ALA A 58 -25.78 19.68 -6.56
CA ALA A 58 -25.81 18.65 -7.61
C ALA A 58 -24.40 18.29 -8.16
N SER A 59 -23.50 19.27 -8.27
CA SER A 59 -22.10 19.05 -8.68
C SER A 59 -21.33 18.19 -7.69
N SER A 60 -21.49 18.43 -6.39
CA SER A 60 -20.85 17.68 -5.31
C SER A 60 -21.43 16.27 -5.23
N ILE A 61 -22.74 16.07 -5.43
CA ILE A 61 -23.34 14.74 -5.54
C ILE A 61 -22.66 13.93 -6.64
N SER A 62 -22.50 14.50 -7.84
CA SER A 62 -21.82 13.79 -8.94
C SER A 62 -20.36 13.45 -8.61
N PHE A 63 -19.65 14.33 -7.89
CA PHE A 63 -18.28 14.06 -7.46
C PHE A 63 -18.23 12.89 -6.47
N PHE A 64 -19.00 12.94 -5.38
CA PHE A 64 -19.00 11.90 -4.36
C PHE A 64 -19.52 10.57 -4.88
N HIS A 65 -20.54 10.58 -5.73
CA HIS A 65 -21.00 9.38 -6.41
C HIS A 65 -19.86 8.71 -7.18
N LYS A 66 -19.15 9.44 -8.03
CA LYS A 66 -18.03 8.88 -8.81
C LYS A 66 -16.83 8.46 -7.95
N ALA A 67 -16.56 9.20 -6.88
CA ALA A 67 -15.44 8.93 -5.99
C ALA A 67 -15.68 7.70 -5.10
N ILE A 68 -16.92 7.44 -4.69
CA ILE A 68 -17.25 6.40 -3.72
C ILE A 68 -17.81 5.15 -4.39
N HIS A 69 -18.64 5.30 -5.44
CA HIS A 69 -19.26 4.16 -6.11
C HIS A 69 -18.19 3.26 -6.75
N HIS A 70 -17.98 2.10 -6.13
CA HIS A 70 -17.02 1.12 -6.60
C HIS A 70 -17.57 0.34 -7.79
N MET A 71 -16.77 0.19 -8.83
CA MET A 71 -17.04 -0.72 -9.94
C MET A 71 -15.74 -1.10 -10.63
N VAL A 72 -15.70 -2.29 -11.20
CA VAL A 72 -14.65 -2.70 -12.14
C VAL A 72 -15.29 -2.92 -13.50
N THR A 73 -14.79 -2.23 -14.51
CA THR A 73 -15.28 -2.33 -15.89
C THR A 73 -14.67 -3.53 -16.62
N ASP A 74 -15.28 -3.95 -17.72
CA ASP A 74 -14.73 -5.02 -18.58
C ASP A 74 -13.35 -4.68 -19.16
N ALA A 75 -13.04 -3.39 -19.28
CA ALA A 75 -11.72 -2.89 -19.71
C ALA A 75 -10.67 -2.90 -18.57
N GLY A 76 -11.00 -3.45 -17.39
CA GLY A 76 -10.11 -3.51 -16.23
C GLY A 76 -9.93 -2.18 -15.50
N GLU A 77 -10.72 -1.15 -15.82
CA GLU A 77 -10.73 0.10 -15.04
C GLU A 77 -11.47 -0.13 -13.72
N GLU A 78 -10.83 0.16 -12.61
CA GLU A 78 -11.43 0.15 -11.29
C GLU A 78 -11.72 1.59 -10.84
N ARG A 79 -12.99 1.85 -10.50
CA ARG A 79 -13.53 3.14 -10.07
C ARG A 79 -13.92 3.07 -8.59
N GLY A 80 -14.11 4.22 -7.96
CA GLY A 80 -14.39 4.30 -6.53
C GLY A 80 -13.15 4.12 -5.64
N VAL A 81 -11.96 4.29 -6.22
CA VAL A 81 -10.66 4.12 -5.56
C VAL A 81 -9.84 5.42 -5.60
N VAL A 82 -8.93 5.58 -4.64
CA VAL A 82 -8.05 6.74 -4.53
C VAL A 82 -6.61 6.33 -4.24
N LEU A 83 -5.66 7.05 -4.85
CA LEU A 83 -4.25 7.03 -4.46
C LEU A 83 -4.04 7.82 -3.17
N THR A 84 -3.33 7.22 -2.21
CA THR A 84 -2.90 7.83 -0.95
C THR A 84 -1.42 8.28 -1.02
N PRO A 85 -0.96 9.18 -0.11
CA PRO A 85 0.42 9.67 -0.12
C PRO A 85 1.49 8.60 0.16
N ASP A 86 1.11 7.47 0.75
CA ASP A 86 2.00 6.33 0.96
C ASP A 86 2.08 5.40 -0.29
N GLY A 87 1.50 5.80 -1.42
CA GLY A 87 1.49 5.02 -2.66
C GLY A 87 0.45 3.91 -2.72
N THR A 88 -0.30 3.67 -1.64
CA THR A 88 -1.38 2.67 -1.64
C THR A 88 -2.60 3.15 -2.41
N THR A 89 -3.35 2.21 -2.98
CA THR A 89 -4.65 2.49 -3.59
C THR A 89 -5.74 1.93 -2.68
N VAL A 90 -6.77 2.73 -2.41
CA VAL A 90 -7.81 2.46 -1.42
C VAL A 90 -9.19 2.67 -2.02
N ALA A 91 -10.09 1.69 -1.87
CA ALA A 91 -11.50 1.84 -2.19
C ALA A 91 -12.27 2.60 -1.11
N LEU A 92 -13.00 3.64 -1.48
CA LEU A 92 -13.68 4.52 -0.52
C LEU A 92 -14.97 3.93 0.04
N ALA A 93 -15.71 3.13 -0.73
CA ALA A 93 -16.96 2.51 -0.27
C ALA A 93 -16.79 1.65 1.00
N PRO A 94 -15.96 0.60 1.02
CA PRO A 94 -15.81 -0.22 2.23
C PRO A 94 -15.19 0.56 3.39
N LEU A 95 -14.29 1.51 3.12
CA LEU A 95 -13.74 2.41 4.13
C LEU A 95 -14.84 3.19 4.87
N LEU A 96 -15.73 3.84 4.11
CA LEU A 96 -16.80 4.67 4.67
C LEU A 96 -17.87 3.83 5.40
N LEU A 97 -18.17 2.62 4.91
CA LEU A 97 -19.10 1.71 5.60
C LEU A 97 -18.58 1.29 6.99
N GLY A 98 -17.28 1.03 7.11
CA GLY A 98 -16.65 0.75 8.40
C GLY A 98 -16.69 1.94 9.36
N ILE A 99 -16.43 3.15 8.85
CA ILE A 99 -16.54 4.39 9.62
C ILE A 99 -17.99 4.63 10.08
N GLU A 100 -18.99 4.47 9.21
CA GLU A 100 -20.41 4.63 9.56
C GLU A 100 -20.82 3.65 10.67
N SER A 101 -20.44 2.39 10.56
CA SER A 101 -20.70 1.36 11.58
C SER A 101 -20.14 1.77 12.95
N GLY A 102 -18.89 2.25 12.99
CA GLY A 102 -18.26 2.71 14.22
C GLY A 102 -18.93 3.95 14.83
N LEU A 103 -19.27 4.94 14.00
CA LEU A 103 -19.95 6.16 14.43
C LEU A 103 -21.39 5.89 14.91
N LYS A 104 -22.11 5.00 14.24
CA LYS A 104 -23.46 4.58 14.62
C LYS A 104 -23.45 3.91 15.99
N ALA A 105 -22.56 2.94 16.18
CA ALA A 105 -22.37 2.25 17.45
C ALA A 105 -22.08 3.23 18.60
N ARG A 106 -21.21 4.22 18.34
CA ARG A 106 -20.91 5.28 19.31
C ARG A 106 -22.12 6.15 19.65
N ALA A 107 -22.94 6.52 18.66
CA ALA A 107 -24.13 7.33 18.85
C ALA A 107 -25.24 6.58 19.62
N GLU A 108 -25.37 5.28 19.37
CA GLU A 108 -26.38 4.42 20.02
C GLU A 108 -25.91 3.87 21.37
N GLY A 109 -24.62 4.00 21.70
CA GLY A 109 -24.03 3.39 22.90
C GLY A 109 -23.98 1.86 22.83
N THR A 110 -23.94 1.30 21.62
CA THR A 110 -23.93 -0.14 21.36
C THR A 110 -22.57 -0.60 20.85
N PRO A 111 -22.24 -1.89 20.93
CA PRO A 111 -21.07 -2.44 20.25
C PRO A 111 -21.18 -2.28 18.72
N ALA A 112 -20.06 -2.02 18.05
CA ALA A 112 -20.04 -1.96 16.60
C ALA A 112 -20.37 -3.32 15.96
N VAL A 113 -21.45 -3.36 15.19
CA VAL A 113 -21.89 -4.53 14.45
C VAL A 113 -21.66 -4.36 12.95
N GLY A 114 -21.43 -5.47 12.25
CA GLY A 114 -21.30 -5.45 10.80
C GLY A 114 -19.97 -4.92 10.28
N LEU A 115 -19.01 -4.50 11.13
CA LEU A 115 -17.70 -3.99 10.70
C LEU A 115 -17.04 -4.92 9.66
N PHE A 116 -16.85 -6.21 9.97
CA PHE A 116 -16.25 -7.13 9.01
C PHE A 116 -17.19 -7.48 7.83
N PRO A 117 -18.46 -7.88 8.02
CA PRO A 117 -19.38 -8.16 6.91
C PRO A 117 -19.50 -7.04 5.87
N LEU A 118 -19.64 -5.79 6.31
CA LEU A 118 -19.84 -4.61 5.46
C LEU A 118 -18.57 -4.23 4.67
N THR A 119 -17.40 -4.40 5.26
CA THR A 119 -16.13 -3.89 4.71
C THR A 119 -15.40 -4.93 3.87
N LEU A 120 -15.38 -6.20 4.30
CA LEU A 120 -14.51 -7.23 3.75
C LEU A 120 -15.23 -8.58 3.57
N GLY A 121 -16.05 -8.98 4.54
CA GLY A 121 -16.59 -10.33 4.63
C GLY A 121 -17.35 -10.76 3.38
N ARG A 122 -18.22 -9.88 2.84
CA ARG A 122 -18.93 -10.15 1.59
C ARG A 122 -17.98 -10.33 0.41
N ILE A 123 -17.03 -9.41 0.24
CA ILE A 123 -16.10 -9.39 -0.89
C ILE A 123 -15.17 -10.60 -0.86
N LEU A 124 -14.56 -10.87 0.30
CA LEU A 124 -13.68 -12.03 0.50
C LEU A 124 -14.47 -13.32 0.30
N GLY A 125 -15.64 -13.46 0.93
CA GLY A 125 -16.49 -14.64 0.80
C GLY A 125 -16.84 -14.95 -0.66
N LEU A 126 -17.25 -13.93 -1.43
CA LEU A 126 -17.56 -14.08 -2.85
C LEU A 126 -16.32 -14.38 -3.70
N SER A 127 -15.17 -13.76 -3.42
CA SER A 127 -13.93 -14.01 -4.16
C SER A 127 -13.46 -15.46 -4.01
N PHE A 128 -13.44 -15.96 -2.77
CA PHE A 128 -13.07 -17.35 -2.48
C PHE A 128 -14.10 -18.36 -3.00
N PHE A 129 -15.38 -18.01 -2.98
CA PHE A 129 -16.43 -18.88 -3.52
C PHE A 129 -16.38 -18.98 -5.04
N ARG A 130 -16.14 -17.88 -5.77
CA ARG A 130 -16.11 -17.89 -7.24
C ARG A 130 -14.80 -18.44 -7.83
N LEU A 131 -13.68 -18.32 -7.12
CA LEU A 131 -12.35 -18.65 -7.64
C LEU A 131 -11.77 -19.95 -7.05
N GLN A 132 -12.62 -20.92 -6.73
CA GLN A 132 -12.21 -22.19 -6.10
C GLN A 132 -11.16 -22.98 -6.91
N ASN A 133 -11.17 -22.84 -8.24
CA ASN A 133 -10.23 -23.52 -9.14
C ASN A 133 -8.90 -22.76 -9.36
N VAL A 134 -8.77 -21.55 -8.81
CA VAL A 134 -7.58 -20.71 -8.93
C VAL A 134 -6.69 -20.91 -7.70
N GLN A 135 -5.37 -20.79 -7.83
CA GLN A 135 -4.46 -20.85 -6.68
C GLN A 135 -4.84 -19.79 -5.63
N PRO A 136 -4.83 -20.10 -4.32
CA PRO A 136 -5.29 -19.18 -3.27
C PRO A 136 -4.70 -17.77 -3.34
N CYS A 137 -3.39 -17.66 -3.61
CA CYS A 137 -2.68 -16.39 -3.78
C CYS A 137 -3.19 -15.52 -4.94
N HIS A 138 -3.77 -16.15 -5.97
CA HIS A 138 -4.33 -15.46 -7.14
C HIS A 138 -5.83 -15.16 -7.00
N ARG A 139 -6.49 -15.62 -5.91
CA ARG A 139 -7.89 -15.30 -5.60
C ARG A 139 -8.09 -13.92 -4.98
N LEU A 140 -6.99 -13.30 -4.57
CA LEU A 140 -6.92 -11.96 -3.97
C LEU A 140 -6.07 -11.08 -4.86
N GLY A 141 -6.31 -9.77 -4.85
CA GLY A 141 -5.77 -8.86 -5.86
C GLY A 141 -6.40 -9.13 -7.22
N PRO A 142 -6.27 -8.24 -8.20
CA PRO A 142 -5.00 -7.56 -8.42
C PRO A 142 -4.92 -6.14 -7.91
N ASN A 143 -3.68 -5.68 -7.80
CA ASN A 143 -3.35 -4.26 -7.84
C ASN A 143 -3.44 -3.72 -9.29
N GLY A 144 -3.07 -2.46 -9.47
CA GLY A 144 -3.14 -1.80 -10.75
C GLY A 144 -2.22 -0.59 -10.85
N CYS A 145 -2.42 0.15 -11.93
CA CYS A 145 -1.64 1.29 -12.33
C CYS A 145 -2.54 2.51 -12.47
N TRP A 146 -2.10 3.64 -11.95
CA TRP A 146 -2.70 4.93 -12.26
C TRP A 146 -2.19 5.44 -13.60
N ASP A 147 -3.06 6.13 -14.35
CA ASP A 147 -2.70 6.83 -15.59
C ASP A 147 -1.70 7.97 -15.36
N ASN A 148 -1.80 8.64 -14.20
CA ASN A 148 -0.89 9.69 -13.80
C ASN A 148 -0.75 9.69 -12.27
N MET A 149 0.48 9.74 -11.75
CA MET A 149 0.73 9.70 -10.31
C MET A 149 0.54 11.04 -9.61
N GLU A 150 0.72 12.16 -10.32
CA GLU A 150 0.53 13.51 -9.78
C GLU A 150 -0.96 13.90 -9.78
N HIS A 151 -1.66 13.54 -10.86
CA HIS A 151 -3.07 13.85 -11.09
C HIS A 151 -3.86 12.60 -11.48
N PRO A 152 -4.00 11.61 -10.58
CA PRO A 152 -4.62 10.32 -10.88
C PRO A 152 -6.10 10.46 -11.25
N LYS A 153 -6.48 9.92 -12.41
CA LYS A 153 -7.86 9.91 -12.91
C LYS A 153 -8.39 8.52 -13.18
N VAL A 154 -7.57 7.62 -13.73
CA VAL A 154 -7.96 6.26 -14.11
C VAL A 154 -7.01 5.26 -13.49
N PHE A 155 -7.57 4.30 -12.75
CA PHE A 155 -6.84 3.16 -12.22
C PHE A 155 -7.18 1.92 -13.04
N ARG A 156 -6.16 1.24 -13.59
CA ARG A 156 -6.33 0.02 -14.39
C ARG A 156 -5.68 -1.16 -13.70
N LEU A 157 -6.41 -2.25 -13.56
CA LEU A 157 -5.91 -3.47 -12.96
C LEU A 157 -4.81 -4.11 -13.82
N ALA A 158 -3.77 -4.63 -13.17
CA ALA A 158 -2.61 -5.22 -13.84
C ALA A 158 -2.90 -6.62 -14.43
N ARG A 159 -3.96 -7.27 -13.97
CA ARG A 159 -4.46 -8.56 -14.49
C ARG A 159 -5.97 -8.59 -14.41
N ALA A 160 -6.56 -9.71 -14.83
CA ALA A 160 -8.00 -9.94 -14.74
C ALA A 160 -8.52 -9.68 -13.32
N ALA A 161 -9.63 -8.96 -13.25
CA ALA A 161 -10.25 -8.56 -12.00
C ALA A 161 -10.64 -9.79 -11.16
N THR A 162 -10.38 -9.70 -9.85
CA THR A 162 -11.06 -10.55 -8.87
C THR A 162 -12.08 -9.69 -8.12
N LEU A 163 -12.95 -10.34 -7.36
CA LEU A 163 -13.90 -9.59 -6.53
C LEU A 163 -13.22 -8.86 -5.36
N ALA A 164 -12.02 -9.29 -4.95
CA ALA A 164 -11.25 -8.73 -3.85
C ALA A 164 -9.94 -8.12 -4.37
N THR A 165 -10.05 -7.01 -5.11
CA THR A 165 -8.89 -6.19 -5.52
C THR A 165 -8.11 -5.70 -4.29
N ASP A 166 -6.83 -5.35 -4.49
CA ASP A 166 -6.00 -4.80 -3.41
C ASP A 166 -6.63 -3.53 -2.83
N ALA A 167 -7.23 -2.71 -3.70
CA ALA A 167 -7.90 -1.47 -3.29
C ALA A 167 -9.10 -1.72 -2.36
N LEU A 168 -9.92 -2.74 -2.66
CA LEU A 168 -11.04 -3.14 -1.81
C LEU A 168 -10.55 -3.71 -0.47
N ILE A 169 -9.49 -4.52 -0.49
CA ILE A 169 -8.91 -5.09 0.72
C ILE A 169 -8.35 -3.97 1.61
N ASN A 170 -7.57 -3.04 1.03
CA ASN A 170 -7.01 -1.91 1.76
C ASN A 170 -8.11 -1.04 2.37
N GLY A 171 -9.11 -0.64 1.58
CA GLY A 171 -10.23 0.17 2.07
C GLY A 171 -11.08 -0.52 3.12
N GLY A 172 -11.33 -1.82 2.95
CA GLY A 172 -12.06 -2.60 3.94
C GLY A 172 -11.31 -2.74 5.26
N MET A 173 -10.00 -3.04 5.22
CA MET A 173 -9.17 -3.11 6.42
C MET A 173 -9.10 -1.77 7.14
N ASP A 174 -8.86 -0.68 6.42
CA ASP A 174 -8.84 0.67 6.98
C ASP A 174 -10.21 1.03 7.60
N GLY A 175 -11.31 0.65 6.95
CA GLY A 175 -12.68 0.80 7.45
C GLY A 175 -12.94 0.06 8.75
N VAL A 176 -12.48 -1.20 8.88
CA VAL A 176 -12.57 -1.96 10.13
C VAL A 176 -11.77 -1.29 11.25
N ILE A 177 -10.53 -0.88 10.96
CA ILE A 177 -9.62 -0.26 11.92
C ILE A 177 -10.20 1.05 12.44
N LEU A 178 -10.63 1.93 11.54
CA LEU A 178 -11.22 3.22 11.90
C LEU A 178 -12.58 3.05 12.59
N GLY A 179 -13.44 2.17 12.08
CA GLY A 179 -14.74 1.88 12.69
C GLY A 179 -14.62 1.35 14.12
N SER A 180 -13.73 0.38 14.35
CA SER A 180 -13.46 -0.17 15.68
C SER A 180 -12.88 0.86 16.65
N ARG A 181 -12.05 1.80 16.15
CA ARG A 181 -11.54 2.89 16.99
C ARG A 181 -12.67 3.87 17.37
N LEU A 182 -13.48 4.28 16.40
CA LEU A 182 -14.54 5.27 16.60
C LEU A 182 -15.62 4.76 17.56
N SER A 183 -15.94 3.47 17.52
CA SER A 183 -16.90 2.86 18.46
C SER A 183 -16.38 2.80 19.90
N ASN A 184 -15.05 2.84 20.09
CA ASN A 184 -14.39 2.74 21.39
C ASN A 184 -13.98 4.09 21.99
N LEU A 185 -14.40 5.22 21.39
CA LEU A 185 -14.16 6.54 21.97
C LEU A 185 -14.86 6.67 23.33
N SER A 186 -14.23 7.40 24.27
CA SER A 186 -14.81 7.59 25.60
C SER A 186 -16.12 8.38 25.52
N ALA A 187 -17.01 8.19 26.50
CA ALA A 187 -18.33 8.84 26.51
C ALA A 187 -18.25 10.39 26.48
N SER A 188 -17.17 10.95 27.04
CA SER A 188 -16.86 12.39 27.05
C SER A 188 -16.24 12.92 25.76
N GLU A 189 -15.72 12.04 24.90
CA GLU A 189 -15.12 12.42 23.62
C GLU A 189 -16.19 12.53 22.53
N GLN A 190 -16.22 13.69 21.89
CA GLN A 190 -16.98 13.88 20.66
C GLN A 190 -16.21 13.28 19.47
N PRO A 191 -16.88 12.59 18.54
CA PRO A 191 -16.24 12.12 17.31
C PRO A 191 -15.67 13.30 16.52
N PRO A 192 -14.40 13.24 16.07
CA PRO A 192 -13.85 14.27 15.19
C PRO A 192 -14.59 14.32 13.85
N ALA A 193 -14.48 15.45 13.15
CA ALA A 193 -14.92 15.60 11.77
C ALA A 193 -14.35 14.49 10.87
N LEU A 194 -15.10 14.08 9.83
CA LEU A 194 -14.68 13.05 8.90
C LEU A 194 -13.40 13.46 8.16
N SER A 195 -13.27 14.73 7.75
CA SER A 195 -12.04 15.21 7.11
C SER A 195 -10.83 15.08 8.04
N GLU A 196 -10.98 15.36 9.33
CA GLU A 196 -9.89 15.23 10.32
C GLU A 196 -9.55 13.77 10.63
N ILE A 197 -10.55 12.87 10.65
CA ILE A 197 -10.33 11.41 10.76
C ILE A 197 -9.47 10.93 9.59
N LEU A 198 -9.89 11.24 8.35
CA LEU A 198 -9.19 10.79 7.14
C LEU A 198 -7.83 11.45 6.98
N LYS A 199 -7.71 12.75 7.26
CA LYS A 199 -6.45 13.49 7.22
C LYS A 199 -5.46 12.91 8.22
N GLY A 200 -5.86 12.71 9.47
CA GLY A 200 -4.98 12.12 10.49
C GLY A 200 -4.57 10.68 10.20
N TYR A 201 -5.35 9.95 9.39
CA TYR A 201 -5.08 8.55 9.03
C TYR A 201 -4.24 8.41 7.76
N TYR A 202 -4.47 9.20 6.71
CA TYR A 202 -3.76 9.07 5.43
C TYR A 202 -2.72 10.16 5.16
N VAL A 203 -2.90 11.36 5.71
CA VAL A 203 -2.05 12.51 5.38
C VAL A 203 -1.08 12.76 6.53
N PHE A 204 0.20 12.58 6.25
CA PHE A 204 1.27 12.94 7.17
C PHE A 204 2.31 13.78 6.44
N SER A 205 2.43 15.05 6.80
CA SER A 205 3.50 15.93 6.33
C SER A 205 4.59 16.00 7.40
N GLN A 206 5.81 15.61 7.04
CA GLN A 206 6.98 15.88 7.89
C GLN A 206 7.30 17.37 7.80
N HIS A 207 6.91 18.15 8.80
CA HIS A 207 7.52 19.45 9.04
C HIS A 207 8.17 19.50 10.42
N GLU A 208 9.44 19.91 10.37
CA GLU A 208 10.31 20.45 11.42
C GLU A 208 11.05 19.48 12.36
N GLY A 209 12.32 19.23 12.02
CA GLY A 209 13.40 19.56 12.94
C GLY A 209 13.94 18.46 13.86
N ARG A 210 13.95 17.18 13.47
CA ARG A 210 14.71 16.16 14.22
C ARG A 210 15.45 15.18 13.31
N SER A 211 16.75 15.06 13.59
CA SER A 211 17.75 14.04 13.20
C SER A 211 17.33 12.97 12.18
N LEU A 212 18.19 12.75 11.17
CA LEU A 212 18.14 11.65 10.19
C LEU A 212 17.96 10.24 10.80
N ASN A 213 18.04 10.06 12.12
CA ASN A 213 17.78 8.78 12.79
C ASN A 213 16.30 8.52 13.13
N VAL A 214 15.36 9.36 12.67
CA VAL A 214 13.92 9.14 12.81
C VAL A 214 13.25 9.16 11.42
N LEU A 215 13.74 8.31 10.52
CA LEU A 215 13.19 8.19 9.16
C LEU A 215 11.85 7.47 9.23
N ARG A 216 10.77 8.24 9.30
CA ARG A 216 9.41 7.72 9.47
C ARG A 216 8.95 7.08 8.16
N HIS A 217 8.71 5.77 8.23
CA HIS A 217 8.02 4.91 7.26
C HIS A 217 6.80 5.59 6.58
N PRO A 218 6.48 5.25 5.30
CA PRO A 218 5.59 5.99 4.39
C PRO A 218 4.15 6.06 4.85
N VAL A 219 3.63 4.94 5.34
CA VAL A 219 2.32 4.84 5.99
C VAL A 219 2.27 5.78 7.19
N SER A 220 1.23 6.60 7.32
CA SER A 220 1.13 7.56 8.43
C SER A 220 1.38 6.87 9.79
N PRO A 221 2.06 7.53 10.75
CA PRO A 221 2.29 6.94 12.07
C PRO A 221 1.00 6.46 12.73
N LYS A 222 -0.10 7.18 12.50
CA LYS A 222 -1.41 6.83 13.03
C LYS A 222 -1.97 5.57 12.37
N ARG A 223 -1.88 5.43 11.05
CA ARG A 223 -2.32 4.22 10.34
C ARG A 223 -1.53 3.00 10.81
N ARG A 224 -0.20 3.11 10.93
CA ARG A 224 0.64 2.02 11.47
C ARG A 224 0.27 1.63 12.90
N GLU A 225 0.17 2.61 13.79
CA GLU A 225 -0.14 2.37 15.20
C GLU A 225 -1.48 1.68 15.35
N LEU A 226 -2.51 2.17 14.64
CA LEU A 226 -3.83 1.57 14.70
C LEU A 226 -3.87 0.17 14.08
N SER A 227 -3.17 -0.06 12.96
CA SER A 227 -3.03 -1.40 12.38
C SER A 227 -2.35 -2.38 13.34
N ARG A 228 -1.27 -1.97 14.02
CA ARG A 228 -0.55 -2.79 14.99
C ARG A 228 -1.39 -3.11 16.23
N GLN A 229 -2.07 -2.11 16.78
CA GLN A 229 -2.99 -2.30 17.91
C GLN A 229 -4.11 -3.28 17.55
N PHE A 230 -4.64 -3.18 16.33
CA PHE A 230 -5.68 -4.08 15.85
C PHE A 230 -5.16 -5.52 15.72
N GLN A 231 -3.99 -5.73 15.10
CA GLN A 231 -3.35 -7.05 15.00
C GLN A 231 -3.12 -7.70 16.38
N LEU A 232 -2.60 -6.94 17.35
CA LEU A 232 -2.36 -7.43 18.71
C LEU A 232 -3.65 -7.84 19.42
N ARG A 233 -4.74 -7.05 19.28
CA ARG A 233 -6.04 -7.37 19.87
C ARG A 233 -6.66 -8.63 19.24
N SER A 234 -6.54 -8.80 17.93
CA SER A 234 -7.00 -10.01 17.26
C SER A 234 -6.23 -11.26 17.73
N CYS A 235 -4.90 -11.17 17.87
CA CYS A 235 -4.08 -12.26 18.42
C CYS A 235 -4.40 -12.58 19.89
N LEU A 236 -4.60 -11.58 20.75
CA LEU A 236 -4.88 -11.78 22.19
C LEU A 236 -6.25 -12.42 22.48
N SER A 237 -7.19 -12.35 21.54
CA SER A 237 -8.50 -13.01 21.66
C SER A 237 -8.49 -14.52 21.35
N LEU A 238 -7.34 -15.06 20.91
CA LEU A 238 -7.17 -16.46 20.52
C LEU A 238 -6.36 -17.21 21.58
N THR A 239 -7.03 -17.79 22.59
CA THR A 239 -6.43 -18.78 23.50
C THR A 239 -6.40 -20.19 22.87
N PRO A 240 -5.48 -21.08 23.26
CA PRO A 240 -5.01 -22.22 22.45
C PRO A 240 -5.87 -23.49 22.59
N PHE A 241 -7.21 -23.39 22.54
CA PHE A 241 -8.10 -24.53 22.82
C PHE A 241 -8.99 -25.02 21.67
N VAL A 242 -8.79 -24.57 20.43
CA VAL A 242 -9.57 -25.06 19.28
C VAL A 242 -8.66 -25.57 18.17
N THR A 243 -7.90 -26.63 18.47
CA THR A 243 -7.15 -27.42 17.47
C THR A 243 -8.00 -28.57 16.90
N VAL A 244 -9.20 -28.85 17.42
CA VAL A 244 -10.02 -29.97 16.92
C VAL A 244 -11.50 -29.62 17.03
N CYS A 245 -12.08 -28.94 16.04
CA CYS A 245 -13.49 -29.10 15.63
C CYS A 245 -13.84 -28.25 14.40
N LEU A 246 -13.97 -28.97 13.28
CA LEU A 246 -15.06 -28.88 12.29
C LEU A 246 -15.18 -27.64 11.38
N CYS A 247 -14.92 -27.93 10.10
CA CYS A 247 -15.87 -27.77 8.99
C CYS A 247 -17.25 -27.19 9.38
N ALA A 248 -17.65 -26.13 8.69
CA ALA A 248 -18.91 -25.38 8.80
C ALA A 248 -18.89 -24.18 9.77
N ASN A 249 -19.19 -23.00 9.20
CA ASN A 249 -19.45 -21.70 9.85
C ASN A 249 -18.29 -20.70 9.96
N THR A 250 -18.18 -19.90 8.88
CA THR A 250 -18.09 -18.42 8.82
C THR A 250 -16.99 -17.63 9.53
N ASN A 251 -16.07 -18.21 10.30
CA ASN A 251 -15.00 -17.42 10.96
C ASN A 251 -13.57 -17.81 10.56
N LEU A 252 -13.40 -18.68 9.56
CA LEU A 252 -12.10 -19.23 9.17
C LEU A 252 -11.43 -18.58 7.94
N THR A 253 -11.86 -17.38 7.52
CA THR A 253 -11.17 -16.66 6.43
C THR A 253 -10.00 -15.80 6.94
N PHE A 254 -9.97 -15.48 8.24
CA PHE A 254 -9.00 -14.53 8.80
C PHE A 254 -7.65 -15.15 9.16
N ILE A 255 -7.61 -16.42 9.58
CA ILE A 255 -6.37 -17.09 10.04
C ILE A 255 -5.55 -17.66 8.87
N PHE A 256 -6.20 -18.08 7.78
CA PHE A 256 -5.49 -18.51 6.56
C PHE A 256 -4.76 -17.37 5.83
N PHE A 257 -5.13 -16.11 6.11
CA PHE A 257 -4.59 -14.92 5.46
C PHE A 257 -3.19 -14.53 5.97
N SER A 258 -2.82 -14.90 7.20
CA SER A 258 -1.55 -14.47 7.82
C SER A 258 -0.32 -15.29 7.40
N CYS A 259 -0.49 -16.47 6.77
CA CYS A 259 0.59 -17.46 6.75
C CYS A 259 1.04 -17.90 5.35
N LEU A 260 0.36 -17.50 4.26
CA LEU A 260 0.66 -18.05 2.93
C LEU A 260 1.08 -17.01 1.87
N CYS A 261 1.02 -15.70 2.16
CA CYS A 261 1.44 -14.65 1.21
C CYS A 261 2.18 -13.46 1.85
N THR A 262 2.57 -13.55 3.12
CA THR A 262 2.90 -12.38 3.96
C THR A 262 4.40 -12.13 4.19
N ASP A 263 5.28 -13.00 3.71
CA ASP A 263 6.73 -12.83 3.99
C ASP A 263 7.41 -11.86 3.01
N CYS A 264 6.92 -11.78 1.77
CA CYS A 264 7.44 -10.87 0.76
C CYS A 264 7.05 -9.40 1.01
N PRO A 265 8.00 -8.44 0.93
CA PRO A 265 7.66 -7.03 0.96
C PRO A 265 6.96 -6.60 -0.33
N GLN A 266 6.08 -5.59 -0.24
CA GLN A 266 5.41 -5.04 -1.42
C GLN A 266 6.43 -4.38 -2.35
N VAL A 267 6.45 -4.82 -3.61
CA VAL A 267 7.22 -4.18 -4.68
C VAL A 267 6.30 -3.24 -5.46
N ILE A 268 6.68 -1.97 -5.52
CA ILE A 268 6.03 -0.94 -6.33
C ILE A 268 6.43 -1.19 -7.77
N SER A 269 5.47 -1.64 -8.57
CA SER A 269 5.72 -2.02 -9.95
C SER A 269 6.11 -0.83 -10.82
N ARG A 270 6.70 -1.12 -11.99
CA ARG A 270 7.09 -0.10 -12.98
C ARG A 270 6.02 0.93 -13.27
N CYS A 271 4.78 0.48 -13.48
CA CYS A 271 3.69 1.40 -13.78
C CYS A 271 3.30 2.27 -12.58
N GLN A 272 3.42 1.76 -11.35
CA GLN A 272 3.03 2.48 -10.13
C GLN A 272 3.95 3.67 -9.86
N TRP A 273 5.23 3.64 -10.26
CA TRP A 273 6.09 4.83 -10.19
C TRP A 273 6.16 5.62 -11.49
N GLY A 274 5.36 5.26 -12.50
CA GLY A 274 5.26 5.97 -13.78
C GLY A 274 6.49 5.76 -14.67
N ALA A 275 7.01 4.53 -14.72
CA ALA A 275 8.12 4.16 -15.60
C ALA A 275 7.78 4.37 -17.07
N GLN A 276 8.76 4.84 -17.83
CA GLN A 276 8.77 4.71 -19.28
C GLN A 276 8.92 3.24 -19.69
N PRO A 277 8.41 2.86 -20.88
CA PRO A 277 8.58 1.51 -21.39
C PRO A 277 10.07 1.21 -21.64
N PHE A 278 10.38 -0.08 -21.64
CA PHE A 278 11.68 -0.58 -22.04
C PHE A 278 11.95 -0.23 -23.52
N ARG A 279 13.18 0.19 -23.84
CA ARG A 279 13.62 0.45 -25.23
C ARG A 279 14.32 -0.78 -25.80
N GLY A 280 13.81 -1.31 -26.90
CA GLY A 280 14.31 -2.53 -27.52
C GLY A 280 13.81 -3.80 -26.82
N THR A 281 14.49 -4.92 -27.04
CA THR A 281 14.08 -6.24 -26.52
C THR A 281 14.74 -6.52 -25.16
N PRO A 282 13.98 -6.78 -24.09
CA PRO A 282 14.53 -7.21 -22.81
C PRO A 282 15.31 -8.52 -22.92
N ILE A 283 16.42 -8.62 -22.21
CA ILE A 283 17.21 -9.85 -22.11
C ILE A 283 16.76 -10.60 -20.85
N PRO A 284 16.22 -11.83 -20.96
CA PRO A 284 15.79 -12.59 -19.80
C PRO A 284 16.99 -13.11 -18.99
N LEU A 285 16.81 -13.22 -17.67
CA LEU A 285 17.76 -13.83 -16.75
C LEU A 285 17.62 -15.36 -16.73
N SER A 286 18.72 -16.05 -16.43
CA SER A 286 18.69 -17.49 -16.12
C SER A 286 18.67 -17.65 -14.60
N LEU A 287 17.49 -17.90 -14.03
CA LEU A 287 17.26 -18.02 -12.59
C LEU A 287 17.51 -19.46 -12.07
N PRO A 288 17.83 -19.64 -10.77
CA PRO A 288 18.11 -18.62 -9.76
C PRO A 288 19.49 -17.96 -9.92
N LEU A 289 19.63 -16.72 -9.48
CA LEU A 289 20.91 -16.00 -9.53
C LEU A 289 21.79 -16.30 -8.32
N PRO A 290 23.13 -16.42 -8.49
CA PRO A 290 24.06 -16.63 -7.38
C PRO A 290 24.48 -15.36 -6.62
N PHE A 291 24.23 -14.16 -7.16
CA PHE A 291 24.74 -12.91 -6.56
C PHE A 291 23.67 -11.86 -6.28
N LEU A 292 23.90 -11.08 -5.22
CA LEU A 292 23.19 -9.85 -4.92
C LEU A 292 24.22 -8.70 -4.83
N TYR A 293 24.04 -7.68 -5.66
CA TYR A 293 24.92 -6.51 -5.71
C TYR A 293 24.25 -5.31 -5.07
N ILE A 294 24.89 -4.74 -4.04
CA ILE A 294 24.41 -3.55 -3.34
C ILE A 294 25.02 -2.29 -3.97
N HIS A 295 24.14 -1.33 -4.24
CA HIS A 295 24.47 -0.03 -4.82
C HIS A 295 23.90 1.12 -3.99
N HIS A 296 24.45 2.31 -4.19
CA HIS A 296 23.75 3.56 -3.97
C HIS A 296 23.51 4.26 -5.31
N THR A 297 22.64 5.26 -5.36
CA THR A 297 22.42 6.02 -6.59
C THR A 297 23.50 7.05 -6.84
N GLU A 298 24.11 7.61 -5.78
CA GLU A 298 25.03 8.78 -5.79
C GLU A 298 24.35 10.08 -6.28
N ASN A 299 23.67 10.00 -7.43
CA ASN A 299 22.80 11.02 -8.01
C ASN A 299 21.47 10.36 -8.42
N PRO A 300 20.33 10.73 -7.81
CA PRO A 300 20.18 11.74 -6.75
C PRO A 300 20.93 11.38 -5.46
N SER A 301 21.51 12.39 -4.81
CA SER A 301 22.34 12.25 -3.61
C SER A 301 21.53 12.29 -2.32
N GLU A 302 20.39 12.98 -2.33
CA GLU A 302 19.53 13.10 -1.16
C GLU A 302 18.60 11.89 -1.04
N PRO A 303 18.44 11.33 0.17
CA PRO A 303 17.39 10.37 0.48
C PRO A 303 16.00 10.87 0.06
N CYS A 304 15.22 10.02 -0.61
CA CYS A 304 13.82 10.29 -0.86
C CYS A 304 12.97 9.76 0.32
N LEU A 305 11.98 10.55 0.77
CA LEU A 305 11.22 10.29 2.02
C LEU A 305 9.71 10.20 1.83
N THR A 306 9.22 10.41 0.60
CA THR A 306 7.81 10.33 0.24
C THR A 306 7.70 9.53 -1.04
N PHE A 307 6.58 8.83 -1.22
CA PHE A 307 6.34 8.04 -2.42
C PHE A 307 6.46 8.92 -3.67
N GLU A 308 5.92 10.14 -3.67
CA GLU A 308 5.98 11.06 -4.80
C GLU A 308 7.41 11.46 -5.14
N LYS A 309 8.23 11.76 -4.12
CA LYS A 309 9.64 12.11 -4.32
C LYS A 309 10.44 10.91 -4.83
N CYS A 310 10.26 9.73 -4.24
CA CYS A 310 10.95 8.52 -4.68
C CYS A 310 10.54 8.08 -6.09
N ALA A 311 9.26 8.16 -6.43
CA ALA A 311 8.80 7.91 -7.80
C ALA A 311 9.37 8.94 -8.79
N SER A 312 9.50 10.20 -8.39
CA SER A 312 10.17 11.24 -9.20
C SER A 312 11.65 10.92 -9.42
N ASP A 313 12.35 10.50 -8.36
CA ASP A 313 13.76 10.11 -8.42
C ASP A 313 13.98 8.86 -9.29
N MET A 314 13.10 7.86 -9.18
CA MET A 314 13.07 6.71 -10.08
C MET A 314 12.96 7.12 -11.55
N ARG A 315 12.04 8.03 -11.87
CA ARG A 315 11.88 8.57 -13.24
C ARG A 315 13.10 9.38 -13.69
N ALA A 316 13.77 10.10 -12.79
CA ALA A 316 14.99 10.84 -13.11
C ALA A 316 16.15 9.88 -13.43
N ILE A 317 16.36 8.85 -12.60
CA ILE A 317 17.37 7.81 -12.82
C ILE A 317 17.10 7.06 -14.13
N GLN A 318 15.84 6.69 -14.39
CA GLN A 318 15.46 6.03 -15.65
C GLN A 318 15.75 6.91 -16.86
N ARG A 319 15.38 8.20 -16.82
CA ARG A 319 15.66 9.16 -17.90
C ARG A 319 17.15 9.27 -18.19
N TYR A 320 17.96 9.48 -17.15
CA TYR A 320 19.41 9.54 -17.27
C TYR A 320 19.98 8.26 -17.92
N HIS A 321 19.54 7.09 -17.46
CA HIS A 321 19.99 5.83 -18.04
C HIS A 321 19.54 5.63 -19.50
N GLN A 322 18.32 6.00 -19.86
CA GLN A 322 17.81 5.80 -21.21
C GLN A 322 18.29 6.86 -22.21
N ASP A 323 18.27 8.13 -21.82
CA ASP A 323 18.50 9.26 -22.73
C ASP A 323 19.99 9.64 -22.79
N GLU A 324 20.67 9.64 -21.65
CA GLU A 324 22.08 10.06 -21.61
C GLU A 324 23.04 8.88 -21.75
N ARG A 325 22.73 7.73 -21.13
CA ARG A 325 23.57 6.52 -21.26
C ARG A 325 23.18 5.60 -22.42
N GLY A 326 22.04 5.85 -23.08
CA GLY A 326 21.55 5.04 -24.19
C GLY A 326 21.17 3.61 -23.79
N TRP A 327 20.83 3.37 -22.52
CA TRP A 327 20.43 2.06 -22.06
C TRP A 327 18.97 1.78 -22.40
N SER A 328 18.61 0.51 -22.43
CA SER A 328 17.24 0.11 -22.70
C SER A 328 16.25 0.57 -21.61
N ASP A 329 16.74 0.75 -20.38
CA ASP A 329 15.95 1.05 -19.19
C ASP A 329 16.87 1.40 -18.01
N ILE A 330 16.28 1.75 -16.86
CA ILE A 330 16.98 1.88 -15.57
C ILE A 330 17.94 0.69 -15.33
N GLY A 331 19.16 0.96 -14.84
CA GLY A 331 20.20 -0.06 -14.76
C GLY A 331 19.98 -1.12 -13.69
N TYR A 332 19.32 -0.76 -12.59
CA TYR A 332 19.14 -1.63 -11.42
C TYR A 332 17.97 -2.60 -11.59
N SER A 333 18.04 -3.75 -10.92
CA SER A 333 16.91 -4.69 -10.82
C SER A 333 15.83 -4.10 -9.92
N PHE A 334 16.23 -3.59 -8.76
CA PHE A 334 15.36 -2.93 -7.78
C PHE A 334 16.04 -1.71 -7.19
N VAL A 335 15.23 -0.74 -6.78
CA VAL A 335 15.70 0.49 -6.13
C VAL A 335 14.87 0.73 -4.87
N ILE A 336 15.51 1.11 -3.78
CA ILE A 336 14.89 1.27 -2.47
C ILE A 336 14.93 2.75 -2.05
N GLY A 337 13.77 3.27 -1.68
CA GLY A 337 13.65 4.59 -1.06
C GLY A 337 13.95 4.52 0.45
N SER A 338 14.36 5.64 1.05
CA SER A 338 14.74 5.68 2.48
C SER A 338 13.54 5.56 3.44
N GLU A 339 12.33 5.49 2.89
CA GLU A 339 11.10 5.22 3.61
C GLU A 339 10.77 3.71 3.67
N GLY A 340 11.51 2.85 2.96
CA GLY A 340 11.32 1.39 2.99
C GLY A 340 10.35 0.87 1.94
N HIS A 341 10.21 1.56 0.81
CA HIS A 341 9.57 1.03 -0.39
C HIS A 341 10.60 0.41 -1.34
N ILE A 342 10.23 -0.69 -1.99
CA ILE A 342 11.00 -1.29 -3.07
C ILE A 342 10.32 -0.90 -4.38
N PHE A 343 11.05 -0.22 -5.25
CA PHE A 343 10.63 0.10 -6.60
C PHE A 343 11.22 -0.90 -7.59
N GLU A 344 10.36 -1.48 -8.42
CA GLU A 344 10.75 -2.35 -9.50
C GLU A 344 11.52 -1.54 -10.56
N GLY A 345 12.80 -1.85 -10.73
CA GLY A 345 13.59 -1.39 -11.87
C GLY A 345 13.35 -2.31 -13.05
N ARG A 346 14.36 -3.10 -13.43
CA ARG A 346 14.18 -4.18 -14.41
C ARG A 346 13.46 -5.41 -13.86
N GLY A 347 13.31 -5.51 -12.54
CA GLY A 347 12.54 -6.56 -11.89
C GLY A 347 13.29 -7.90 -11.81
N TRP A 348 12.52 -8.96 -11.57
CA TRP A 348 13.04 -10.30 -11.26
C TRP A 348 13.54 -11.06 -12.50
N GLU A 349 12.94 -10.83 -13.67
CA GLU A 349 13.16 -11.71 -14.83
C GLU A 349 14.09 -11.11 -15.88
N ILE A 350 14.42 -9.82 -15.79
CA ILE A 350 15.14 -9.09 -16.84
C ILE A 350 16.54 -8.67 -16.37
N GLN A 351 17.51 -8.89 -17.25
CA GLN A 351 18.91 -8.59 -17.00
C GLN A 351 19.18 -7.10 -16.77
N GLY A 352 19.92 -6.83 -15.69
CA GLY A 352 20.44 -5.52 -15.27
C GLY A 352 21.42 -4.83 -16.24
N ARG A 353 21.78 -3.60 -15.88
CA ARG A 353 22.96 -2.87 -16.38
C ARG A 353 23.71 -2.14 -15.26
N HIS A 354 23.62 -2.67 -14.04
CA HIS A 354 24.13 -2.07 -12.81
C HIS A 354 25.60 -2.42 -12.51
N THR A 355 26.06 -3.61 -12.89
CA THR A 355 27.40 -4.12 -12.56
C THR A 355 28.04 -4.75 -13.79
N LYS A 356 28.99 -4.03 -14.41
CA LYS A 356 29.67 -4.47 -15.64
C LYS A 356 30.34 -5.83 -15.43
N GLY A 357 30.06 -6.80 -16.30
CA GLY A 357 30.57 -8.17 -16.20
C GLY A 357 29.72 -9.13 -15.34
N HIS A 358 28.77 -8.60 -14.56
CA HIS A 358 27.99 -9.38 -13.59
C HIS A 358 26.46 -9.26 -13.76
N ASN A 359 26.00 -8.44 -14.71
CA ASN A 359 24.58 -8.16 -14.92
C ASN A 359 23.70 -9.40 -15.18
N SER A 360 24.26 -10.49 -15.72
CA SER A 360 23.53 -11.72 -16.05
C SER A 360 23.49 -12.75 -14.94
N ILE A 361 24.18 -12.50 -13.81
CA ILE A 361 24.38 -13.47 -12.72
C ILE A 361 24.01 -12.92 -11.34
N GLY A 362 23.44 -11.72 -11.26
CA GLY A 362 22.98 -11.19 -9.98
C GLY A 362 22.01 -10.03 -10.11
N TYR A 363 21.23 -9.83 -9.05
CA TYR A 363 20.37 -8.66 -8.94
C TYR A 363 21.16 -7.45 -8.46
N GLY A 364 20.93 -6.30 -9.07
CA GLY A 364 21.42 -5.02 -8.57
C GLY A 364 20.34 -4.32 -7.76
N VAL A 365 20.58 -4.15 -6.47
CA VAL A 365 19.69 -3.42 -5.54
C VAL A 365 20.37 -2.12 -5.15
N SER A 366 19.77 -0.99 -5.54
CA SER A 366 20.29 0.34 -5.22
C SER A 366 19.46 1.02 -4.15
N VAL A 367 20.09 1.75 -3.23
CA VAL A 367 19.37 2.65 -2.31
C VAL A 367 19.51 4.09 -2.80
N ILE A 368 18.40 4.84 -2.83
CA ILE A 368 18.38 6.25 -3.29
C ILE A 368 19.08 7.14 -2.27
N GLY A 369 20.26 7.64 -2.64
CA GLY A 369 21.07 8.57 -1.87
C GLY A 369 22.57 8.43 -2.14
N ASN A 370 23.36 9.25 -1.45
CA ASN A 370 24.81 9.13 -1.32
C ASN A 370 25.16 8.68 0.10
N TYR A 371 25.86 7.55 0.19
CA TYR A 371 26.19 6.91 1.46
C TYR A 371 27.70 6.75 1.68
N ASN A 372 28.49 7.72 1.21
CA ASN A 372 29.91 7.78 1.52
C ASN A 372 30.16 8.03 3.02
N SER A 373 29.48 9.02 3.60
CA SER A 373 29.72 9.45 4.99
C SER A 373 28.55 9.18 5.94
N THR A 374 27.43 8.70 5.44
CA THR A 374 26.20 8.42 6.20
C THR A 374 25.63 7.08 5.79
N LEU A 375 24.92 6.42 6.70
CA LEU A 375 24.21 5.17 6.39
C LEU A 375 22.82 5.46 5.76
N PRO A 376 22.27 4.51 4.98
CA PRO A 376 20.85 4.50 4.68
C PRO A 376 19.99 4.42 5.94
N SER A 377 18.69 4.69 5.79
CA SER A 377 17.72 4.44 6.86
C SER A 377 17.78 2.99 7.35
N VAL A 378 17.56 2.77 8.65
CA VAL A 378 17.45 1.42 9.23
C VAL A 378 16.35 0.63 8.52
N GLU A 379 15.24 1.28 8.17
CA GLU A 379 14.12 0.68 7.45
C GLU A 379 14.53 0.12 6.07
N ALA A 380 15.25 0.90 5.25
CA ALA A 380 15.78 0.42 3.96
C ALA A 380 16.79 -0.71 4.14
N MET A 381 17.67 -0.63 5.15
CA MET A 381 18.67 -1.67 5.41
C MET A 381 18.00 -2.99 5.87
N ASP A 382 17.08 -2.92 6.83
CA ASP A 382 16.33 -4.08 7.33
C ASP A 382 15.44 -4.69 6.24
N LEU A 383 14.88 -3.87 5.35
CA LEU A 383 14.12 -4.34 4.21
C LEU A 383 14.97 -5.21 3.28
N ILE A 384 16.22 -4.81 3.01
CA ILE A 384 17.16 -5.64 2.24
C ILE A 384 17.55 -6.89 3.03
N ARG A 385 18.00 -6.68 4.27
CA ARG A 385 18.66 -7.66 5.14
C ARG A 385 17.73 -8.75 5.70
N HIS A 386 16.43 -8.54 5.72
CA HIS A 386 15.52 -9.50 6.36
C HIS A 386 14.32 -9.90 5.51
N ARG A 387 14.00 -9.15 4.44
CA ARG A 387 12.75 -9.35 3.70
C ARG A 387 12.94 -9.51 2.21
N PHE A 388 13.72 -8.64 1.59
CA PHE A 388 13.90 -8.64 0.15
C PHE A 388 14.61 -9.90 -0.35
N TYR A 389 15.79 -10.22 0.18
CA TYR A 389 16.50 -11.41 -0.34
C TYR A 389 15.76 -12.69 0.02
N GLN A 390 15.09 -12.75 1.18
CA GLN A 390 14.33 -13.94 1.57
C GLN A 390 13.18 -14.18 0.60
N CYS A 391 12.44 -13.12 0.26
CA CYS A 391 11.44 -13.18 -0.79
C CYS A 391 12.02 -13.62 -2.15
N ALA A 392 13.21 -13.13 -2.51
CA ALA A 392 13.89 -13.52 -3.74
C ALA A 392 14.30 -15.00 -3.74
N VAL A 393 14.72 -15.54 -2.59
CA VAL A 393 15.06 -16.96 -2.41
C VAL A 393 13.82 -17.83 -2.46
N ASP A 394 12.78 -17.48 -1.70
CA ASP A 394 11.52 -18.22 -1.64
C ASP A 394 10.80 -18.22 -3.00
N GLY A 395 10.92 -17.12 -3.75
CA GLY A 395 10.43 -16.99 -5.12
C GLY A 395 11.29 -17.69 -6.18
N GLY A 396 12.40 -18.33 -5.81
CA GLY A 396 13.31 -19.02 -6.73
C GLY A 396 14.11 -18.10 -7.65
N GLY A 397 14.13 -16.79 -7.39
CA GLY A 397 14.90 -15.81 -8.15
C GLY A 397 16.37 -15.72 -7.71
N LEU A 398 16.66 -16.06 -6.45
CA LEU A 398 17.99 -15.99 -5.84
C LEU A 398 18.33 -17.33 -5.19
N MET A 399 19.59 -17.77 -5.30
CA MET A 399 20.03 -19.01 -4.64
C MET A 399 20.01 -18.86 -3.11
N ALA A 400 19.65 -19.91 -2.37
CA ALA A 400 19.66 -19.86 -0.90
C ALA A 400 21.06 -19.58 -0.31
N ASN A 401 22.13 -19.98 -1.00
CA ASN A 401 23.52 -19.72 -0.62
C ASN A 401 24.16 -18.60 -1.47
N PHE A 402 23.37 -17.62 -1.90
CA PHE A 402 23.86 -16.49 -2.68
C PHE A 402 25.01 -15.76 -1.98
N THR A 403 25.76 -15.00 -2.77
CA THR A 403 26.82 -14.12 -2.29
C THR A 403 26.42 -12.66 -2.45
N LEU A 404 26.55 -11.89 -1.37
CA LEU A 404 26.31 -10.45 -1.34
C LEU A 404 27.61 -9.71 -1.54
N HIS A 405 27.68 -8.85 -2.55
CA HIS A 405 28.81 -7.93 -2.79
C HIS A 405 28.35 -6.48 -2.85
N GLY A 406 29.19 -5.56 -2.40
CA GLY A 406 29.13 -4.15 -2.81
C GLY A 406 29.64 -3.98 -4.24
N HIS A 407 29.10 -3.03 -4.99
CA HIS A 407 29.52 -2.77 -6.38
C HIS A 407 31.05 -2.63 -6.54
N ARG A 408 31.71 -1.96 -5.59
CA ARG A 408 33.16 -1.75 -5.55
C ARG A 408 34.02 -3.02 -5.52
N GLN A 409 33.48 -4.17 -5.09
CA GLN A 409 34.25 -5.41 -5.03
C GLN A 409 34.53 -6.01 -6.41
N VAL A 410 33.73 -5.64 -7.42
CA VAL A 410 33.79 -6.25 -8.77
C VAL A 410 33.99 -5.22 -9.88
N VAL A 411 33.82 -3.94 -9.59
CA VAL A 411 34.05 -2.83 -10.53
C VAL A 411 34.79 -1.71 -9.81
N ALA A 412 35.69 -1.01 -10.51
CA ALA A 412 36.37 0.17 -9.98
C ALA A 412 35.39 1.35 -9.83
N THR A 413 34.85 1.53 -8.62
CA THR A 413 33.88 2.56 -8.25
C THR A 413 33.84 2.70 -6.73
N ASP A 414 33.43 3.86 -6.23
CA ASP A 414 33.18 4.07 -4.80
C ASP A 414 31.80 3.54 -4.36
N CYS A 415 30.94 3.10 -5.28
CA CYS A 415 29.62 2.54 -4.96
C CYS A 415 29.74 1.25 -4.11
N PRO A 416 28.94 1.01 -3.04
CA PRO A 416 27.75 1.73 -2.59
C PRO A 416 28.01 2.88 -1.59
N GLY A 417 29.24 3.38 -1.55
CA GLY A 417 29.73 4.39 -0.62
C GLY A 417 30.34 3.81 0.65
N ASP A 418 31.32 4.52 1.24
CA ASP A 418 32.17 3.96 2.29
C ASP A 418 31.40 3.54 3.53
N ALA A 419 30.56 4.43 4.08
CA ALA A 419 29.75 4.11 5.25
C ALA A 419 28.83 2.91 5.00
N PHE A 420 28.12 2.89 3.86
CA PHE A 420 27.23 1.77 3.56
C PHE A 420 27.98 0.48 3.25
N PHE A 421 29.16 0.56 2.63
CA PHE A 421 29.99 -0.60 2.37
C PHE A 421 30.50 -1.24 3.67
N GLU A 422 30.95 -0.45 4.65
CA GLU A 422 31.34 -0.98 5.96
C GLU A 422 30.16 -1.65 6.70
N GLU A 423 28.95 -1.12 6.53
CA GLU A 423 27.74 -1.74 7.10
C GLU A 423 27.43 -3.10 6.45
N ILE A 424 27.44 -3.22 5.11
CA ILE A 424 27.07 -4.49 4.45
C ILE A 424 28.07 -5.62 4.70
N LYS A 425 29.32 -5.32 5.10
CA LYS A 425 30.29 -6.34 5.54
C LYS A 425 29.80 -7.13 6.75
N THR A 426 28.91 -6.54 7.55
CA THR A 426 28.33 -7.18 8.74
C THR A 426 27.13 -8.06 8.41
N TRP A 427 26.63 -8.02 7.17
CA TRP A 427 25.41 -8.73 6.78
C TRP A 427 25.69 -10.20 6.46
N GLU A 428 24.65 -11.02 6.62
CA GLU A 428 24.67 -12.40 6.16
C GLU A 428 24.90 -12.44 4.64
N HIS A 429 25.54 -13.52 4.16
CA HIS A 429 25.93 -13.72 2.75
C HIS A 429 27.03 -12.80 2.21
N PHE A 430 27.53 -11.83 2.96
CA PHE A 430 28.71 -11.06 2.55
C PHE A 430 29.94 -11.97 2.40
N ARG A 431 30.72 -11.72 1.33
CA ARG A 431 32.01 -12.38 1.05
C ARG A 431 32.99 -11.32 0.55
N ASP A 432 34.23 -11.40 0.99
CA ASP A 432 35.32 -10.49 0.62
C ASP A 432 35.79 -10.66 -0.82
#